data_AF-A0A3P5XSU4-F1
#
_entry.id   AF-A0A3P5XSU4-F1
#
_cell.length_a   1.000
_cell.length_b   1.000
_cell.length_c   1.000
_cell.angle_alpha   90.00
_cell.angle_beta   90.00
_cell.angle_gamma   90.00
#
_symmetry.space_group_name_H-M   'P 1'
#
loop_
_entity.id
_entity.type
_entity.pdbx_description
1 polymer ?
#
loop_
_entity_poly.entity_id
_entity_poly.type
_entity_poly.pdbx_seq_one_letter_code
_entity_poly.pdbx_strand_id
1 'polypeptide(L)'
;MDVSAIVRDIKTGRATLVCFPVEMNELKLALGLREEDDLEYIIADSDCQLLKEHDSIEMINQFVELVENVDSELVKAVHQVTGYTASDFVDYDFNFGDCCLLPDVTTRRELGEYWFNELGSEGVGKENMERYFDCEAYGRDIDLESQGGFSDYGYVEISE
;
A
#
# COMPACT_ATOMS: atom_id res chain seq x y z
N MET A 1 4.46 7.33 -5.54
CA MET A 1 2.99 7.59 -5.51
C MET A 1 2.73 9.04 -5.13
N ASP A 2 1.87 9.76 -5.84
CA ASP A 2 1.52 11.15 -5.48
C ASP A 2 0.45 11.15 -4.37
N VAL A 3 0.64 11.97 -3.34
CA VAL A 3 -0.29 12.10 -2.20
C VAL A 3 -0.67 13.56 -2.02
N SER A 4 -1.97 13.82 -1.91
CA SER A 4 -2.52 15.13 -1.62
C SER A 4 -3.65 15.07 -0.59
N ALA A 5 -3.70 16.07 0.29
CA ALA A 5 -4.72 16.12 1.33
C ALA A 5 -5.19 17.54 1.62
N ILE A 6 -6.44 17.63 2.09
CA ILE A 6 -7.01 18.87 2.62
C ILE A 6 -6.61 18.96 4.09
N VAL A 7 -5.71 19.89 4.40
CA VAL A 7 -5.32 20.18 5.78
C VAL A 7 -6.16 21.34 6.30
N ARG A 8 -6.80 21.15 7.45
CA ARG A 8 -7.64 22.16 8.09
C ARG A 8 -7.04 22.58 9.42
N ASP A 9 -6.84 23.88 9.61
CA ASP A 9 -6.54 24.47 10.92
C ASP A 9 -7.81 24.46 11.79
N ILE A 10 -7.71 23.83 12.96
CA ILE A 10 -8.81 23.70 13.93
C ILE A 10 -9.16 25.08 14.52
N LYS A 11 -8.18 25.95 14.72
CA LYS A 11 -8.38 27.23 15.41
C LYS A 11 -9.13 28.23 14.54
N THR A 12 -8.74 28.36 13.28
CA THR A 12 -9.36 29.33 12.35
C THR A 12 -10.44 28.71 11.46
N GLY A 13 -10.50 27.37 11.36
CA GLY A 13 -11.39 26.65 10.45
C GLY A 13 -10.99 26.76 8.97
N ARG A 14 -9.88 27.42 8.65
CA ARG A 14 -9.36 27.52 7.29
C ARG A 14 -8.80 26.18 6.85
N ALA A 15 -8.97 25.86 5.57
CA ALA A 15 -8.44 24.64 4.98
C ALA A 15 -7.79 24.94 3.64
N THR A 16 -6.76 24.18 3.31
CA THR A 16 -6.07 24.24 2.02
C THR A 16 -5.74 22.82 1.55
N LEU A 17 -5.77 22.62 0.24
CA LEU A 17 -5.23 21.42 -0.39
C LEU A 17 -3.69 21.56 -0.44
N VAL A 18 -2.98 20.51 -0.05
CA VAL A 18 -1.51 20.42 -0.19
C VAL A 18 -1.13 19.12 -0.88
N CYS A 19 -0.03 19.16 -1.64
CA CYS A 19 0.63 17.97 -2.16
C CYS A 19 1.85 17.69 -1.29
N PHE A 20 2.11 16.42 -1.00
CA PHE A 20 3.24 15.98 -0.18
C PHE A 20 4.42 15.57 -1.07
N PRO A 21 5.69 15.75 -0.61
CA PRO A 21 6.05 16.32 0.68
C PRO A 21 5.82 17.84 0.75
N VAL A 22 5.47 18.35 1.93
CA VAL A 22 5.23 19.78 2.18
C VAL A 22 5.95 20.26 3.43
N GLU A 23 6.55 21.44 3.34
CA GLU A 23 7.19 22.10 4.48
C GLU A 23 6.15 22.78 5.38
N MET A 24 6.35 22.71 6.70
CA MET A 24 5.41 23.28 7.68
C MET A 24 5.18 24.78 7.47
N ASN A 25 6.23 25.52 7.09
CA ASN A 25 6.15 26.95 6.81
C ASN A 25 5.29 27.25 5.57
N GLU A 26 5.39 26.43 4.52
CA GLU A 26 4.58 26.59 3.32
C GLU A 26 3.11 26.31 3.61
N LEU A 27 2.81 25.26 4.38
CA LEU A 27 1.46 24.94 4.84
C LEU A 27 0.86 26.09 5.68
N LYS A 28 1.60 26.64 6.64
CA LYS A 28 1.14 27.80 7.44
C LYS A 28 0.81 28.99 6.56
N LEU A 29 1.68 29.33 5.61
CA LEU A 29 1.45 30.43 4.67
C LEU A 29 0.20 30.19 3.82
N ALA A 30 -0.02 28.97 3.34
CA ALA A 30 -1.21 28.60 2.57
C ALA A 30 -2.51 28.72 3.39
N LEU A 31 -2.45 28.50 4.70
CA LEU A 31 -3.56 28.72 5.63
C LEU A 31 -3.70 30.21 6.05
N GLY A 32 -2.82 31.08 5.57
CA GLY A 32 -2.78 32.50 5.92
C GLY A 32 -2.35 32.76 7.36
N LEU A 33 -1.47 31.91 7.88
CA LEU A 33 -0.79 32.04 9.17
C LEU A 33 0.65 32.54 8.95
N ARG A 34 1.23 33.17 9.98
CA ARG A 34 2.65 33.53 10.02
C ARG A 34 3.46 32.35 10.56
N GLU A 35 4.77 32.36 10.31
CA GLU A 35 5.68 31.29 10.76
C GLU A 35 5.63 31.07 12.28
N GLU A 36 5.51 32.15 13.06
CA GLU A 36 5.43 32.17 14.52
C GLU A 36 4.06 31.74 15.08
N ASP A 37 3.02 31.64 14.25
CA ASP A 37 1.69 31.25 14.72
C ASP A 37 1.63 29.73 14.98
N ASP A 38 1.03 29.32 16.10
CA ASP A 38 0.82 27.92 16.44
C ASP A 38 -0.27 27.30 15.56
N LEU A 39 0.09 26.29 14.76
CA LEU A 39 -0.84 25.54 13.93
C LEU A 39 -1.32 24.28 14.66
N GLU A 40 -2.63 24.11 14.75
CA GLU A 40 -3.27 22.87 15.20
C GLU A 40 -4.19 22.41 14.08
N TYR A 41 -3.94 21.23 13.52
CA TYR A 41 -4.54 20.82 12.26
C TYR A 41 -5.08 19.39 12.29
N ILE A 42 -5.94 19.11 11.31
CA ILE A 42 -6.36 17.76 10.95
C ILE A 42 -6.22 17.56 9.44
N ILE A 43 -6.04 16.30 9.05
CA ILE A 43 -6.21 15.82 7.69
C ILE A 43 -7.72 15.59 7.48
N ALA A 44 -8.39 16.55 6.83
CA ALA A 44 -9.84 16.55 6.70
C ALA A 44 -10.34 15.66 5.55
N ASP A 45 -9.54 15.51 4.51
CA ASP A 45 -9.80 14.66 3.35
C ASP A 45 -8.48 14.36 2.64
N SER A 46 -8.37 13.24 1.94
CA SER A 46 -7.12 12.78 1.30
C SER A 46 -7.41 11.92 0.07
N ASP A 47 -6.60 12.05 -0.98
CA ASP A 47 -6.63 11.10 -2.10
C ASP A 47 -6.03 9.73 -1.74
N CYS A 48 -5.24 9.67 -0.67
CA CYS A 48 -4.63 8.49 -0.11
C CYS A 48 -5.45 7.99 1.10
N GLN A 49 -6.05 6.81 0.96
CA GLN A 49 -6.88 6.17 1.99
C GLN A 49 -6.07 5.65 3.21
N LEU A 50 -4.75 5.62 3.09
CA LEU A 50 -3.85 5.13 4.14
C LEU A 50 -3.58 6.19 5.22
N LEU A 51 -4.02 7.44 5.00
CA LEU A 51 -3.86 8.55 5.96
C LEU A 51 -5.02 8.60 6.96
N LYS A 52 -4.71 8.94 8.20
CA LYS A 52 -5.67 9.17 9.29
C LYS A 52 -5.80 10.67 9.59
N GLU A 53 -6.90 11.05 10.25
CA GLU A 53 -7.24 12.45 10.57
C GLU A 53 -6.14 13.20 11.35
N HIS A 54 -5.40 12.50 12.20
CA HIS A 54 -4.40 13.09 13.10
C HIS A 54 -2.96 12.74 12.73
N ASP A 55 -2.75 12.26 11.51
CA ASP A 55 -1.41 11.99 11.00
C ASP A 55 -0.61 13.29 10.86
N SER A 56 0.65 13.26 11.31
CA SER A 56 1.51 14.43 11.27
C SER A 56 2.05 14.67 9.86
N ILE A 57 2.23 15.95 9.49
CA ILE A 57 2.83 16.32 8.19
C ILE A 57 4.20 15.67 8.00
N GLU A 58 5.02 15.58 9.05
CA GLU A 58 6.33 14.93 9.00
C GLU A 58 6.22 13.44 8.69
N MET A 59 5.30 12.72 9.34
CA MET A 59 5.07 11.30 9.07
C MET A 59 4.56 11.09 7.63
N ILE A 60 3.62 11.93 7.17
CA ILE A 60 3.11 11.83 5.79
C ILE A 60 4.24 12.09 4.78
N ASN A 61 5.12 13.07 5.03
CA ASN A 61 6.29 13.32 4.19
C ASN A 61 7.20 12.09 4.12
N GLN A 62 7.49 11.45 5.27
CA GLN A 62 8.29 10.23 5.34
C GLN A 62 7.63 9.07 4.58
N PHE A 63 6.32 8.91 4.72
CA PHE A 63 5.56 7.90 3.98
C PHE A 63 5.69 8.12 2.47
N VAL A 64 5.54 9.35 1.97
CA VAL A 64 5.67 9.67 0.54
C VAL A 64 7.07 9.36 0.03
N GLU A 65 8.10 9.63 0.82
CA GLU A 65 9.49 9.28 0.49
C GLU A 65 9.69 7.76 0.43
N LEU A 66 9.13 7.02 1.41
CA LEU A 66 9.17 5.55 1.46
C LEU A 66 8.53 4.91 0.22
N VAL A 67 7.43 5.49 -0.31
CA VAL A 67 6.68 4.96 -1.46
C VAL A 67 6.96 5.69 -2.78
N GLU A 68 8.03 6.50 -2.86
CA GLU A 68 8.32 7.33 -4.04
C GLU A 68 8.48 6.45 -5.30
N ASN A 69 9.26 5.37 -5.17
CA ASN A 69 9.62 4.46 -6.26
C ASN A 69 8.85 3.12 -6.21
N VAL A 70 7.76 3.07 -5.44
CA VAL A 70 6.92 1.88 -5.30
C VAL A 70 5.66 2.05 -6.15
N ASP A 71 5.23 0.97 -6.80
CA ASP A 71 3.95 0.96 -7.51
C ASP A 71 2.80 1.25 -6.53
N SER A 72 1.97 2.24 -6.87
CA SER A 72 0.81 2.60 -6.05
C SER A 72 -0.20 1.47 -5.89
N GLU A 73 -0.31 0.56 -6.87
CA GLU A 73 -1.18 -0.61 -6.75
C GLU A 73 -0.63 -1.60 -5.73
N LEU A 74 0.69 -1.82 -5.71
CA LEU A 74 1.34 -2.66 -4.70
C LEU A 74 1.13 -2.09 -3.29
N VAL A 75 1.32 -0.78 -3.10
CA VAL A 75 1.11 -0.14 -1.78
C VAL A 75 -0.33 -0.35 -1.29
N LYS A 76 -1.33 -0.14 -2.16
CA LYS A 76 -2.74 -0.33 -1.83
C LYS A 76 -3.09 -1.79 -1.58
N ALA A 77 -2.51 -2.71 -2.36
CA ALA A 77 -2.70 -4.14 -2.22
C ALA A 77 -2.16 -4.63 -0.86
N VAL A 78 -0.94 -4.23 -0.50
CA VAL A 78 -0.34 -4.54 0.81
C VAL A 78 -1.21 -3.98 1.94
N HIS A 79 -1.67 -2.73 1.83
CA HIS A 79 -2.61 -2.15 2.80
C HIS A 79 -3.88 -3.00 2.97
N GLN A 80 -4.49 -3.49 1.90
CA GLN A 80 -5.70 -4.32 1.98
C GLN A 80 -5.44 -5.67 2.66
N VAL A 81 -4.26 -6.26 2.44
CA VAL A 81 -3.88 -7.55 3.01
C VAL A 81 -3.48 -7.43 4.48
N THR A 82 -2.66 -6.45 4.84
CA THR A 82 -2.09 -6.33 6.19
C THR A 82 -2.90 -5.41 7.12
N GLY A 83 -3.70 -4.51 6.55
CA GLY A 83 -4.36 -3.43 7.28
C GLY A 83 -3.42 -2.28 7.66
N TYR A 84 -2.17 -2.30 7.22
CA TYR A 84 -1.17 -1.28 7.57
C TYR A 84 -1.51 0.06 6.94
N THR A 85 -1.45 1.11 7.75
CA THR A 85 -1.66 2.50 7.35
C THR A 85 -0.33 3.20 7.07
N ALA A 86 -0.36 4.44 6.58
CA ALA A 86 0.87 5.18 6.27
C ALA A 86 1.81 5.26 7.49
N SER A 87 1.24 5.48 8.68
CA SER A 87 2.01 5.47 9.93
C SER A 87 2.66 4.13 10.22
N ASP A 88 1.94 3.02 9.99
CA ASP A 88 2.48 1.68 10.26
C ASP A 88 3.64 1.36 9.31
N PHE A 89 3.53 1.74 8.03
CA PHE A 89 4.62 1.56 7.06
C PHE A 89 5.87 2.34 7.44
N VAL A 90 5.72 3.57 7.92
CA VAL A 90 6.84 4.40 8.38
C VAL A 90 7.43 3.86 9.69
N ASP A 91 6.58 3.53 10.67
CA ASP A 91 7.01 3.07 12.00
C ASP A 91 7.77 1.74 11.94
N TYR A 92 7.42 0.86 11.00
CA TYR A 92 8.09 -0.42 10.79
C TYR A 92 9.23 -0.38 9.77
N ASP A 93 9.54 0.77 9.17
CA ASP A 93 10.49 0.89 8.05
C ASP A 93 10.22 -0.17 6.98
N PHE A 94 8.95 -0.27 6.56
CA PHE A 94 8.45 -1.39 5.79
C PHE A 94 9.12 -1.49 4.41
N ASN A 95 9.71 -2.66 4.12
CA ASN A 95 10.40 -2.88 2.86
C ASN A 95 9.44 -3.41 1.77
N PHE A 96 8.94 -2.50 0.93
CA PHE A 96 8.15 -2.88 -0.25
C PHE A 96 8.94 -3.70 -1.29
N GLY A 97 10.28 -3.72 -1.21
CA GLY A 97 11.12 -4.55 -2.07
C GLY A 97 10.96 -6.05 -1.84
N ASP A 98 10.47 -6.46 -0.67
CA ASP A 98 10.19 -7.86 -0.34
C ASP A 98 8.76 -8.29 -0.73
N CYS A 99 8.01 -7.38 -1.36
CA CYS A 99 6.65 -7.61 -1.81
C CYS A 99 6.58 -7.84 -3.32
N CYS A 100 5.73 -8.76 -3.76
CA CYS A 100 5.41 -8.98 -5.17
C CYS A 100 3.89 -8.91 -5.37
N LEU A 101 3.43 -8.19 -6.40
CA LEU A 101 2.02 -8.18 -6.81
C LEU A 101 1.84 -9.05 -8.05
N LEU A 102 0.93 -10.01 -7.97
CA LEU A 102 0.47 -10.84 -9.07
C LEU A 102 -0.92 -10.34 -9.53
N PRO A 103 -0.98 -9.36 -10.46
CA PRO A 103 -2.22 -8.65 -10.76
C PRO A 103 -3.31 -9.51 -11.40
N ASP A 104 -2.89 -10.53 -12.16
CA ASP A 104 -3.81 -11.46 -12.84
C ASP A 104 -4.25 -12.64 -11.96
N VAL A 105 -3.79 -12.71 -10.70
CA VAL A 105 -4.11 -13.79 -9.76
C VAL A 105 -5.17 -13.32 -8.77
N THR A 106 -6.40 -13.74 -8.98
CA THR A 106 -7.57 -13.31 -8.19
C THR A 106 -8.27 -14.46 -7.47
N THR A 107 -7.87 -15.70 -7.76
CA THR A 107 -8.40 -16.91 -7.12
C THR A 107 -7.28 -17.84 -6.68
N ARG A 108 -7.58 -18.70 -5.70
CA ARG A 108 -6.65 -19.76 -5.24
C ARG A 108 -6.27 -20.72 -6.37
N ARG A 109 -7.17 -20.99 -7.30
CA ARG A 109 -6.84 -21.80 -8.47
C ARG A 109 -5.80 -21.10 -9.35
N GLU A 110 -5.98 -19.82 -9.66
CA GLU A 110 -5.02 -19.04 -10.44
C GLU A 110 -3.66 -18.95 -9.74
N LEU A 111 -3.64 -18.81 -8.40
CA LEU A 111 -2.41 -18.79 -7.62
C LEU A 111 -1.66 -20.12 -7.72
N GLY A 112 -2.38 -21.24 -7.60
CA GLY A 112 -1.80 -22.56 -7.77
C GLY A 112 -1.31 -22.80 -9.19
N GLU A 113 -2.07 -22.35 -10.21
CA GLU A 113 -1.67 -22.44 -11.62
C GLU A 113 -0.41 -21.59 -11.91
N TYR A 114 -0.32 -20.39 -11.36
CA TYR A 114 0.84 -19.50 -11.48
C TYR A 114 2.12 -20.21 -11.00
N TRP A 115 2.11 -20.64 -9.73
CA TRP A 115 3.28 -21.29 -9.13
C TRP A 115 3.58 -22.67 -9.69
N PHE A 116 2.55 -23.43 -10.07
CA PHE A 116 2.73 -24.70 -10.75
C PHE A 116 3.46 -24.52 -12.09
N ASN A 117 3.14 -23.45 -12.84
CA ASN A 117 3.78 -23.15 -14.10
C ASN A 117 5.23 -22.66 -13.93
N GLU A 118 5.51 -21.86 -12.90
CA GLU A 118 6.86 -21.36 -12.59
C GLU A 118 7.84 -22.47 -12.18
N LEU A 119 7.38 -23.51 -11.48
CA LEU A 119 8.22 -24.65 -11.07
C LEU A 119 8.77 -25.47 -12.24
N GLY A 120 8.22 -25.30 -13.45
CA GLY A 120 8.66 -26.00 -14.65
C GLY A 120 8.20 -27.46 -14.68
N SER A 121 7.73 -27.91 -15.84
CA SER A 121 7.22 -29.28 -16.01
C SER A 121 8.36 -30.25 -16.40
N GLU A 122 9.35 -30.47 -15.53
CA GLU A 122 10.37 -31.49 -15.79
C GLU A 122 9.79 -32.90 -15.63
N GLY A 123 9.45 -33.53 -16.76
CA GLY A 123 9.17 -34.97 -16.85
C GLY A 123 7.71 -35.37 -17.09
N VAL A 124 6.73 -34.50 -16.83
CA VAL A 124 5.31 -34.73 -17.19
C VAL A 124 4.84 -33.52 -18.00
N GLY A 125 4.34 -33.75 -19.22
CA GLY A 125 3.89 -32.64 -20.08
C GLY A 125 2.82 -31.80 -19.38
N LYS A 126 2.96 -30.47 -19.46
CA LYS A 126 2.08 -29.46 -18.84
C LYS A 126 0.59 -29.80 -18.94
N GLU A 127 0.14 -30.21 -20.14
CA GLU A 127 -1.25 -30.60 -20.43
C GLU A 127 -1.76 -31.82 -19.63
N ASN A 128 -0.87 -32.73 -19.23
CA ASN A 128 -1.25 -33.89 -18.42
C ASN A 128 -1.28 -33.53 -16.94
N MET A 129 -0.37 -32.68 -16.44
CA MET A 129 -0.40 -32.28 -15.03
C MET A 129 -1.60 -31.38 -14.71
N GLU A 130 -1.96 -30.43 -15.59
CA GLU A 130 -3.16 -29.58 -15.41
C GLU A 130 -4.46 -30.39 -15.28
N ARG A 131 -4.52 -31.62 -15.83
CA ARG A 131 -5.70 -32.50 -15.72
C ARG A 131 -5.80 -33.29 -14.42
N TYR A 132 -4.68 -33.51 -13.73
CA TYR A 132 -4.62 -34.39 -12.56
C TYR A 132 -4.14 -33.69 -11.28
N PHE A 133 -3.53 -32.51 -11.42
CA PHE A 133 -3.07 -31.71 -10.30
C PHE A 133 -4.19 -30.75 -9.87
N ASP A 134 -4.47 -30.73 -8.58
CA ASP A 134 -5.47 -29.83 -7.99
C ASP A 134 -4.81 -28.48 -7.68
N CYS A 135 -4.75 -27.60 -8.69
CA CYS A 135 -4.19 -26.26 -8.54
C CYS A 135 -4.94 -25.43 -7.50
N GLU A 136 -6.25 -25.64 -7.32
CA GLU A 136 -7.02 -24.90 -6.31
C GLU A 136 -6.60 -25.29 -4.89
N ALA A 137 -6.43 -26.59 -4.62
CA ALA A 137 -5.89 -27.06 -3.34
C ALA A 137 -4.47 -26.55 -3.11
N TYR A 138 -3.60 -26.59 -4.12
CA TYR A 138 -2.23 -26.10 -4.00
C TYR A 138 -2.16 -24.60 -3.72
N GLY A 139 -2.90 -23.78 -4.48
CA GLY A 139 -2.92 -22.34 -4.22
C GLY A 139 -3.58 -21.97 -2.90
N ARG A 140 -4.56 -22.76 -2.41
CA ARG A 140 -5.06 -22.60 -1.04
C ARG A 140 -3.96 -22.83 0.00
N ASP A 141 -3.12 -23.83 -0.21
CA ASP A 141 -2.05 -24.15 0.75
C ASP A 141 -0.97 -23.04 0.72
N ILE A 142 -0.63 -22.49 -0.46
CA ILE A 142 0.24 -21.30 -0.59
C ILE A 142 -0.36 -20.09 0.15
N ASP A 143 -1.64 -19.79 -0.09
CA ASP A 143 -2.38 -18.68 0.57
C ASP A 143 -2.40 -18.80 2.10
N LEU A 144 -2.43 -20.03 2.63
CA LEU A 144 -2.40 -20.29 4.07
C LEU A 144 -1.02 -20.17 4.70
N GLU A 145 0.04 -20.45 3.93
CA GLU A 145 1.43 -20.47 4.41
C GLU A 145 2.16 -19.14 4.16
N SER A 146 1.64 -18.30 3.26
CA SER A 146 2.18 -16.98 2.93
C SER A 146 1.79 -15.93 3.98
N GLN A 147 2.62 -14.88 4.12
CA GLN A 147 2.23 -13.63 4.80
C GLN A 147 1.45 -12.68 3.87
N GLY A 148 1.31 -13.05 2.60
CA GLY A 148 0.56 -12.34 1.58
C GLY A 148 -0.94 -12.55 1.65
N GLY A 149 -1.63 -12.26 0.54
CA GLY A 149 -3.06 -12.44 0.44
C GLY A 149 -3.70 -11.81 -0.80
N PHE A 150 -4.99 -12.09 -0.97
CA PHE A 150 -5.80 -11.51 -2.04
C PHE A 150 -6.20 -10.06 -1.74
N SER A 151 -6.10 -9.21 -2.75
CA SER A 151 -6.53 -7.81 -2.76
C SER A 151 -7.35 -7.52 -4.01
N ASP A 152 -7.96 -6.33 -4.08
CA ASP A 152 -8.63 -5.83 -5.29
C ASP A 152 -7.66 -5.66 -6.48
N TYR A 153 -6.36 -5.68 -6.23
CA TYR A 153 -5.29 -5.51 -7.22
C TYR A 153 -4.64 -6.84 -7.64
N GLY A 154 -5.13 -7.97 -7.14
CA GLY A 154 -4.51 -9.29 -7.34
C GLY A 154 -3.93 -9.87 -6.05
N TYR A 155 -3.09 -10.90 -6.18
CA TYR A 155 -2.48 -11.58 -5.04
C TYR A 155 -1.14 -10.94 -4.69
N VAL A 156 -0.98 -10.53 -3.44
CA VAL A 156 0.26 -9.99 -2.90
C VAL A 156 1.04 -11.10 -2.24
N GLU A 157 2.33 -11.15 -2.51
CA GLU A 157 3.29 -11.96 -1.77
C GLU A 157 4.14 -11.04 -0.92
N ILE A 158 4.37 -11.43 0.34
CA ILE A 158 5.22 -10.71 1.28
C ILE A 158 6.25 -11.71 1.78
N SER A 159 7.52 -11.45 1.47
CA SER A 159 8.65 -12.28 1.89
C SER A 159 9.28 -11.73 3.17
N GLU A 160 9.84 -12.61 4.01
CA GLU A 160 10.69 -12.23 5.16
C GLU A 160 12.17 -12.11 4.78
#